data_AF-A0A1V1P2R5-F1
#
_entry.id   AF-A0A1V1P2R5-F1
#
_cell.length_a   1.000
_cell.length_b   1.000
_cell.length_c   1.000
_cell.angle_alpha   90.00
_cell.angle_beta   90.00
_cell.angle_gamma   90.00
#
_symmetry.space_group_name_H-M   'P 1'
#
loop_
_entity.id
_entity.type
_entity.pdbx_description
1 polymer ?
#
loop_
_entity_poly.entity_id
_entity_poly.type
_entity_poly.pdbx_seq_one_letter_code
_entity_poly.pdbx_strand_id
1 'polypeptide(L)'
;MSDRLKESIPYQASLLGNAYSSRFGLEITARVVDNQTSAVLGIKDVYRENNGDVDLHDMARELSSKIHGTFPLTCGKIIARMNNECRFECNNKIPGVAWPMLVYRKLPAIDTQIIGNGSIAPGNEMEYQGVVVLEPGNNEIQSGDWVIAR
;
A
#
# COMPACT_ATOMS: atom_id res chain seq x y z
N MET A 1 39.12 -16.95 -4.75
CA MET A 1 38.31 -15.73 -4.53
C MET A 1 36.87 -16.13 -4.81
N SER A 2 36.06 -16.31 -3.76
CA SER A 2 34.69 -16.82 -3.88
C SER A 2 33.76 -15.67 -4.23
N ASP A 3 33.21 -15.68 -5.44
CA ASP A 3 32.05 -14.86 -5.80
C ASP A 3 30.88 -15.26 -4.90
N ARG A 4 30.69 -14.53 -3.80
CA ARG A 4 29.40 -14.53 -3.09
C ARG A 4 28.40 -13.89 -4.04
N LEU A 5 27.61 -14.73 -4.71
CA LEU A 5 26.36 -14.32 -5.33
C LEU A 5 25.62 -13.45 -4.31
N LYS A 6 25.38 -12.18 -4.65
CA LYS A 6 24.47 -11.32 -3.89
C LYS A 6 23.15 -12.07 -3.81
N GLU A 7 22.76 -12.53 -2.62
CA GLU A 7 21.44 -13.08 -2.38
C GLU A 7 20.40 -12.06 -2.88
N SER A 8 19.62 -12.43 -3.88
CA SER A 8 18.53 -11.60 -4.36
C SER A 8 17.49 -11.52 -3.24
N ILE A 9 17.15 -10.31 -2.80
CA ILE A 9 16.03 -10.11 -1.90
C ILE A 9 14.78 -10.65 -2.62
N PRO A 10 14.08 -11.65 -2.07
CA PRO A 10 12.90 -12.21 -2.74
C PRO A 10 11.83 -11.13 -2.88
N TYR A 11 11.26 -11.00 -4.08
CA TYR A 11 10.15 -10.09 -4.33
C TYR A 11 8.95 -10.47 -3.44
N GLN A 12 8.37 -9.52 -2.72
CA GLN A 12 7.24 -9.76 -1.82
C GLN A 12 5.95 -10.08 -2.57
N ALA A 13 5.74 -9.43 -3.72
CA ALA A 13 4.56 -9.62 -4.56
C ALA A 13 4.92 -9.63 -6.05
N SER A 14 4.07 -10.28 -6.84
CA SER A 14 4.13 -10.31 -8.30
C SER A 14 2.89 -9.66 -8.90
N LEU A 15 3.08 -8.86 -9.95
CA LEU A 15 1.99 -8.38 -10.80
C LEU A 15 1.89 -9.29 -12.03
N LEU A 16 0.77 -10.00 -12.16
CA LEU A 16 0.49 -10.91 -13.26
C LEU A 16 -0.70 -10.38 -14.04
N GLY A 17 -0.70 -10.49 -15.37
CA GLY A 17 -1.82 -9.98 -16.16
C GLY A 17 -1.88 -10.54 -17.57
N ASN A 18 -3.03 -10.33 -18.21
CA ASN A 18 -3.32 -10.72 -19.58
C ASN A 18 -4.02 -9.57 -20.32
N ALA A 19 -3.74 -9.46 -21.62
CA ALA A 19 -4.48 -8.59 -22.52
C ALA A 19 -5.36 -9.44 -23.44
N TYR A 20 -6.65 -9.10 -23.53
CA TYR A 20 -7.64 -9.78 -24.35
C TYR A 20 -8.21 -8.82 -25.38
N SER A 21 -8.07 -9.15 -26.66
CA SER A 21 -8.67 -8.40 -27.75
C SER A 21 -9.89 -9.15 -28.30
N SER A 22 -10.97 -8.42 -28.55
CA SER A 22 -12.19 -8.93 -29.17
C SER A 22 -12.70 -7.96 -30.23
N ARG A 23 -13.74 -8.36 -30.97
CA ARG A 23 -14.43 -7.46 -31.91
C ARG A 23 -15.04 -6.22 -31.24
N PHE A 24 -15.25 -6.25 -29.92
CA PHE A 24 -15.87 -5.17 -29.17
C PHE A 24 -14.84 -4.18 -28.59
N GLY A 25 -13.59 -4.62 -28.41
CA GLY A 25 -12.62 -3.82 -27.68
C GLY A 25 -11.40 -4.59 -27.21
N LEU A 26 -10.55 -3.88 -26.46
CA LEU A 26 -9.36 -4.40 -25.80
C LEU A 26 -9.52 -4.28 -24.29
N GLU A 27 -9.19 -5.34 -23.59
CA GLU A 27 -9.18 -5.40 -22.13
C GLU A 27 -7.78 -5.80 -21.64
N ILE A 28 -7.27 -5.12 -20.61
CA ILE A 28 -6.10 -5.57 -19.87
C ILE A 28 -6.54 -5.86 -18.46
N THR A 29 -6.26 -7.06 -17.98
CA THR A 29 -6.54 -7.50 -16.60
C THR A 29 -5.23 -7.79 -15.90
N ALA A 30 -5.11 -7.40 -14.63
CA ALA A 30 -3.96 -7.72 -13.80
C ALA A 30 -4.35 -8.05 -12.37
N ARG A 31 -3.55 -8.90 -11.74
CA ARG A 31 -3.67 -9.33 -10.35
C ARG A 31 -2.34 -9.16 -9.63
N VAL A 32 -2.39 -8.63 -8.42
CA VAL A 32 -1.25 -8.59 -7.49
C VAL A 32 -1.34 -9.81 -6.60
N VAL A 33 -0.26 -10.58 -6.51
CA VAL A 33 -0.20 -11.83 -5.76
C VAL A 33 0.94 -11.75 -4.75
N ASP A 34 0.65 -12.09 -3.50
CA ASP A 34 1.66 -12.27 -2.46
C ASP A 34 2.47 -13.54 -2.75
N ASN A 35 3.78 -13.41 -2.91
CA ASN A 35 4.64 -14.52 -3.33
C ASN A 35 4.90 -15.55 -2.21
N GLN A 36 4.62 -15.21 -0.95
CA GLN A 36 4.82 -16.11 0.18
C GLN A 36 3.61 -17.01 0.42
N THR A 37 2.41 -16.45 0.27
CA THR A 37 1.13 -17.09 0.59
C THR A 37 0.35 -17.50 -0.66
N SER A 38 0.74 -17.03 -1.84
CA SER A 38 -0.02 -17.13 -3.08
C SER A 38 -1.41 -16.46 -3.03
N ALA A 39 -1.66 -15.62 -2.02
CA ALA A 39 -2.92 -14.90 -1.87
C ALA A 39 -3.04 -13.81 -2.95
N VAL A 40 -4.22 -13.68 -3.54
CA VAL A 40 -4.53 -12.57 -4.46
C VAL A 40 -4.83 -11.32 -3.62
N LEU A 41 -3.94 -10.34 -3.68
CA LEU A 41 -4.03 -9.09 -2.93
C LEU A 41 -4.98 -8.09 -3.60
N GLY A 42 -5.13 -8.16 -4.92
CA GLY A 42 -6.03 -7.30 -5.67
C GLY A 42 -6.09 -7.65 -7.15
N ILE A 43 -7.22 -7.34 -7.78
CA ILE A 43 -7.46 -7.52 -9.21
C ILE A 43 -7.94 -6.18 -9.77
N LYS A 44 -7.38 -5.77 -10.91
CA LYS A 44 -7.78 -4.56 -11.65
C LYS A 44 -7.80 -4.83 -13.15
N ASP A 45 -8.67 -4.11 -13.82
CA ASP A 45 -8.85 -4.16 -15.25
C ASP A 45 -8.99 -2.75 -15.85
N VAL A 46 -8.72 -2.67 -17.14
CA VAL A 46 -8.98 -1.51 -18.00
C VAL A 46 -9.54 -2.00 -19.32
N TYR A 47 -10.62 -1.37 -19.78
CA TYR A 47 -11.28 -1.72 -21.03
C TYR A 47 -11.41 -0.49 -21.93
N ARG A 48 -11.29 -0.70 -23.24
CA ARG A 48 -11.55 0.28 -24.29
C ARG A 48 -12.34 -0.37 -25.41
N GLU A 49 -13.43 0.28 -25.81
CA GLU A 49 -14.21 -0.13 -26.98
C GLU A 49 -13.42 0.12 -28.28
N ASN A 50 -13.65 -0.72 -29.29
CA ASN A 50 -13.01 -0.64 -30.59
C ASN A 50 -13.68 0.42 -31.49
N ASN A 51 -13.67 1.68 -31.04
CA ASN A 51 -14.26 2.82 -31.76
C ASN A 51 -13.17 3.72 -32.43
N GLY A 52 -11.90 3.31 -32.40
CA GLY A 52 -10.75 4.09 -32.91
C GLY A 52 -9.40 3.50 -32.51
N ASP A 53 -8.32 4.29 -32.58
CA ASP A 53 -6.98 3.90 -32.13
C ASP A 53 -6.98 3.64 -30.61
N VAL A 54 -6.78 2.38 -30.24
CA VAL A 54 -6.63 1.98 -28.84
C VAL A 54 -5.18 2.21 -28.41
N ASP A 55 -4.96 3.20 -27.56
CA ASP A 55 -3.64 3.46 -26.97
C ASP A 55 -3.38 2.54 -25.76
N LEU A 56 -2.61 1.49 -26.00
CA LEU A 56 -2.12 0.55 -24.99
C LEU A 56 -1.36 1.24 -23.84
N HIS A 57 -0.62 2.31 -24.12
CA HIS A 57 0.17 3.01 -23.13
C HIS A 57 -0.73 3.77 -22.16
N ASP A 58 -1.79 4.40 -22.66
CA ASP A 58 -2.80 5.06 -21.82
C ASP A 58 -3.59 4.05 -20.98
N MET A 59 -3.95 2.89 -21.55
CA MET A 59 -4.55 1.80 -20.79
C MET A 59 -3.63 1.29 -19.69
N ALA A 60 -2.34 1.08 -19.97
CA ALA A 60 -1.35 0.65 -18.99
C ALA A 60 -1.17 1.70 -17.87
N ARG A 61 -1.18 3.00 -18.20
CA ARG A 61 -1.13 4.09 -17.21
C ARG A 61 -2.35 4.08 -16.31
N GLU A 62 -3.55 3.93 -16.87
CA GLU A 62 -4.78 3.83 -16.07
C GLU A 62 -4.74 2.59 -15.15
N LEU A 63 -4.32 1.44 -15.67
CA LEU A 63 -4.21 0.21 -14.88
C LEU A 63 -3.22 0.38 -13.72
N SER A 64 -2.07 1.01 -13.98
CA SER A 64 -1.08 1.36 -12.96
C SER A 64 -1.69 2.25 -11.87
N SER A 65 -2.42 3.30 -12.26
CA SER A 65 -3.13 4.17 -11.32
C SER A 65 -4.14 3.40 -10.45
N LYS A 66 -4.93 2.52 -11.05
CA LYS A 66 -5.88 1.65 -10.34
C LYS A 66 -5.19 0.70 -9.34
N ILE A 67 -4.03 0.14 -9.71
CA ILE A 67 -3.24 -0.73 -8.82
C ILE A 67 -2.67 0.09 -7.66
N HIS A 68 -1.97 1.20 -7.93
CA HIS A 68 -1.41 2.05 -6.88
C HIS A 68 -2.48 2.62 -5.94
N GLY A 69 -3.68 2.92 -6.45
CA GLY A 69 -4.80 3.35 -5.62
C GLY A 69 -5.35 2.25 -4.69
N THR A 70 -5.06 0.97 -4.97
CA THR A 70 -5.43 -0.18 -4.11
C THR A 70 -4.39 -0.43 -3.02
N PHE A 71 -3.13 -0.08 -3.28
CA PHE A 71 -2.00 -0.24 -2.36
C PHE A 71 -1.38 1.14 -2.09
N PRO A 72 -2.11 2.07 -1.45
CA PRO A 72 -1.59 3.41 -1.24
C PRO A 72 -0.39 3.35 -0.31
N LEU A 73 0.71 3.97 -0.72
CA LEU A 73 1.86 4.24 0.16
C LEU A 73 1.47 5.40 1.09
N THR A 74 0.76 5.06 2.15
CA THR A 74 0.32 6.03 3.16
C THR A 74 1.39 6.15 4.22
N CYS A 75 1.95 7.34 4.37
CA CYS A 75 2.87 7.70 5.44
C CYS A 75 2.33 8.94 6.13
N GLY A 76 2.30 8.92 7.45
CA GLY A 76 1.72 10.00 8.24
C GLY A 76 2.38 10.18 9.59
N LYS A 77 2.21 11.37 10.16
CA LYS A 77 2.73 11.71 11.49
C LYS A 77 1.61 11.53 12.51
N ILE A 78 1.89 10.85 13.61
CA ILE A 78 0.97 10.72 14.74
C ILE A 78 0.83 12.10 15.39
N ILE A 79 -0.40 12.61 15.42
CA ILE A 79 -0.76 13.90 16.01
C ILE A 79 -1.28 13.75 17.43
N ALA A 80 -1.93 12.63 17.76
CA ALA A 80 -2.48 12.37 19.08
C ALA A 80 -2.53 10.88 19.42
N ARG A 81 -2.38 10.57 20.72
CA ARG A 81 -2.51 9.22 21.29
C ARG A 81 -3.76 9.15 22.17
N MET A 82 -4.59 8.13 21.97
CA MET A 82 -5.83 7.89 22.73
C MET A 82 -5.94 6.41 23.11
N ASN A 83 -5.65 6.04 24.36
CA ASN A 83 -5.77 4.66 24.88
C ASN A 83 -5.02 3.56 24.11
N ASN A 84 -5.61 2.96 23.08
CA ASN A 84 -5.02 1.97 22.16
C ASN A 84 -5.02 2.44 20.70
N GLU A 85 -5.43 3.69 20.46
CA GLU A 85 -5.50 4.31 19.14
C GLU A 85 -4.53 5.49 19.00
N CYS A 86 -4.10 5.74 17.77
CA CYS A 86 -3.33 6.91 17.36
C CYS A 86 -4.06 7.62 16.23
N ARG A 87 -4.24 8.93 16.36
CA ARG A 87 -4.62 9.77 15.22
C ARG A 87 -3.37 10.19 14.49
N PHE A 88 -3.40 10.10 13.17
CA PHE A 88 -2.31 10.55 12.32
C PHE A 88 -2.82 11.40 11.18
N GLU A 89 -1.95 12.26 10.66
CA GLU A 89 -2.18 13.07 9.48
C GLU A 89 -1.22 12.65 8.37
N CYS A 90 -1.73 12.52 7.14
CA CYS A 90 -0.96 12.12 5.97
C CYS A 90 -1.37 12.94 4.74
N ASN A 91 -0.49 13.02 3.75
CA ASN A 91 -0.76 13.77 2.50
C ASN A 91 -1.37 12.90 1.39
N ASN A 92 -1.55 11.61 1.67
CA ASN A 92 -2.03 10.62 0.70
C ASN A 92 -3.33 10.01 1.21
N LYS A 93 -4.08 9.38 0.29
CA LYS A 93 -5.25 8.58 0.62
C LYS A 93 -4.93 7.55 1.70
N ILE A 94 -5.82 7.42 2.67
CA ILE A 94 -5.74 6.43 3.74
C ILE A 94 -6.15 5.06 3.16
N PRO A 95 -5.44 3.96 3.49
CA PRO A 95 -5.83 2.64 3.04
C PRO A 95 -7.12 2.20 3.75
N GLY A 96 -7.78 1.17 3.24
CA GLY A 96 -9.02 0.68 3.83
C GLY A 96 -8.88 0.20 5.27
N VAL A 97 -10.01 0.02 5.95
CA VAL A 97 -10.08 -0.53 7.31
C VAL A 97 -9.31 -1.84 7.43
N ALA A 98 -8.70 -2.05 8.59
CA ALA A 98 -7.86 -3.21 8.92
C ALA A 98 -6.56 -3.33 8.11
N TRP A 99 -6.21 -2.32 7.29
CA TRP A 99 -4.92 -2.31 6.61
C TRP A 99 -3.77 -2.29 7.62
N PRO A 100 -2.76 -3.16 7.48
CA PRO A 100 -1.64 -3.22 8.42
C PRO A 100 -0.77 -1.96 8.34
N MET A 101 -0.41 -1.44 9.51
CA MET A 101 0.40 -0.23 9.67
C MET A 101 1.62 -0.54 10.54
N LEU A 102 2.78 0.00 10.15
CA LEU A 102 3.97 0.03 10.99
C LEU A 102 4.06 1.40 11.66
N VAL A 103 4.44 1.41 12.93
CA VAL A 103 4.75 2.64 13.67
C VAL A 103 6.25 2.74 13.89
N TYR A 104 6.83 3.89 13.58
CA TYR A 104 8.26 4.12 13.66
C TYR A 104 8.62 5.49 14.22
N ARG A 105 9.81 5.58 14.81
CA ARG A 105 10.40 6.81 15.31
C ARG A 105 11.65 7.16 14.50
N LYS A 106 11.70 8.40 13.99
CA LYS A 106 12.89 8.94 13.33
C LYS A 106 13.89 9.38 14.41
N LEU A 107 15.08 8.80 14.43
CA LEU A 107 16.15 9.20 15.35
C LEU A 107 17.09 10.22 14.67
N PRO A 108 17.76 11.10 15.42
CA PRO A 108 18.57 12.19 14.88
C PRO A 108 19.77 11.76 14.01
N ALA A 109 20.16 10.48 14.05
CA ALA A 109 21.40 9.96 13.47
C ALA A 109 21.20 9.04 12.25
N ILE A 110 20.09 9.21 11.52
CA ILE A 110 19.70 8.44 10.30
C ILE A 110 19.00 7.10 10.61
N ASP A 111 19.03 6.63 11.86
CA ASP A 111 18.28 5.43 12.23
C ASP A 111 16.78 5.67 12.34
N THR A 112 16.02 4.73 11.78
CA THR A 112 14.59 4.61 11.97
C THR A 112 14.31 3.37 12.78
N GLN A 113 13.68 3.53 13.93
CA GLN A 113 13.30 2.41 14.79
C GLN A 113 11.83 2.09 14.57
N ILE A 114 11.51 0.84 14.21
CA ILE A 114 10.15 0.33 14.29
C ILE A 114 9.82 0.12 15.76
N ILE A 115 8.76 0.76 16.23
CA ILE A 115 8.36 0.79 17.66
C ILE A 115 6.99 0.15 17.91
N GLY A 116 6.32 -0.32 16.87
CA GLY A 116 5.09 -1.07 17.01
C GLY A 116 4.37 -1.31 15.69
N ASN A 117 3.25 -2.02 15.78
CA ASN A 117 2.34 -2.26 14.67
C ASN A 117 0.91 -1.87 15.06
N GLY A 118 0.08 -1.73 14.05
CA GLY A 118 -1.36 -1.55 14.22
C GLY A 118 -2.10 -1.76 12.92
N SER A 119 -3.37 -1.38 12.90
CA SER A 119 -4.21 -1.43 11.72
C SER A 119 -5.13 -0.22 11.63
N ILE A 120 -5.51 0.18 10.42
CA ILE A 120 -6.48 1.26 10.22
C ILE A 120 -7.81 0.92 10.91
N ALA A 121 -8.28 1.84 11.76
CA ALA A 121 -9.53 1.70 12.49
C ALA A 121 -10.74 2.09 11.60
N PRO A 122 -11.93 1.51 11.84
CA PRO A 122 -13.15 1.97 11.19
C PRO A 122 -13.65 3.28 11.82
N GLY A 123 -13.75 4.36 11.02
CA GLY A 123 -14.53 5.56 11.38
C GLY A 123 -13.81 6.91 11.17
N ASN A 124 -14.58 7.87 10.63
CA ASN A 124 -14.25 9.29 10.42
C ASN A 124 -12.84 9.58 9.87
N GLU A 125 -12.51 8.94 8.76
CA GLU A 125 -11.47 9.41 7.85
C GLU A 125 -11.95 10.74 7.26
N MET A 126 -11.38 11.85 7.71
CA MET A 126 -11.25 13.01 6.82
C MET A 126 -10.15 12.65 5.82
N GLU A 127 -10.21 13.18 4.59
CA GLU A 127 -9.39 12.75 3.44
C GLU A 127 -7.87 12.55 3.74
N TYR A 128 -7.35 13.26 4.76
CA TYR A 128 -5.95 13.29 5.17
C TYR A 128 -5.71 12.97 6.67
N GLN A 129 -6.73 12.54 7.43
CA GLN A 129 -6.60 12.18 8.84
C GLN A 129 -7.18 10.80 9.13
N GLY A 130 -6.35 9.92 9.67
CA GLY A 130 -6.70 8.53 9.96
C GLY A 130 -6.50 8.14 11.40
N VAL A 131 -7.00 6.96 11.75
CA VAL A 131 -6.85 6.33 13.06
C VAL A 131 -6.19 4.97 12.90
N VAL A 132 -5.13 4.72 13.66
CA VAL A 132 -4.50 3.39 13.79
C VAL A 132 -4.83 2.83 15.15
N VAL A 133 -5.42 1.62 15.19
CA VAL A 133 -5.52 0.82 16.42
C VAL A 133 -4.23 0.03 16.56
N LEU A 134 -3.56 0.21 17.70
CA LEU A 134 -2.28 -0.41 17.99
C LEU A 134 -2.45 -1.82 18.55
N GLU A 135 -1.49 -2.70 18.24
CA GLU A 135 -1.39 -4.00 18.90
C GLU A 135 -1.06 -3.84 20.41
N PRO A 136 -1.41 -4.81 21.27
CA PRO A 136 -1.08 -4.78 22.69
C PRO A 136 0.42 -4.63 22.95
N GLY A 137 0.79 -3.90 24.00
CA GLY A 137 2.19 -3.69 24.41
C GLY A 137 2.86 -2.44 23.82
N ASN A 138 2.21 -1.75 22.89
CA ASN A 138 2.74 -0.54 22.24
C ASN A 138 2.49 0.75 23.05
N ASN A 139 2.94 0.76 24.32
CA ASN A 139 2.68 1.87 25.26
C ASN A 139 3.61 3.08 25.06
N GLU A 140 4.74 2.90 24.35
CA GLU A 140 5.76 3.94 24.14
C GLU A 140 5.50 4.84 22.93
N ILE A 141 4.44 4.55 22.16
CA ILE A 141 4.02 5.33 20.99
C ILE A 141 3.38 6.64 21.43
N GLN A 142 3.84 7.74 20.85
CA GLN A 142 3.45 9.10 21.22
C GLN A 142 3.26 10.01 20.00
N SER A 143 2.73 11.22 20.25
CA SER A 143 2.68 12.26 19.23
C SER A 143 4.09 12.61 18.74
N GLY A 144 4.26 12.78 17.43
CA GLY A 144 5.57 12.98 16.79
C GLY A 144 6.15 11.74 16.12
N ASP A 145 5.72 10.54 16.53
CA ASP A 145 6.03 9.29 15.84
C ASP A 145 5.33 9.22 14.48
N TRP A 146 5.70 8.25 13.66
CA TRP A 146 5.22 8.11 12.29
C TRP A 146 4.55 6.77 12.07
N VAL A 147 3.58 6.73 11.15
CA VAL A 147 2.96 5.51 10.67
C VAL A 147 3.20 5.35 9.18
N ILE A 148 3.35 4.13 8.72
CA ILE A 148 3.40 3.78 7.30
C ILE A 148 2.57 2.54 7.01
N ALA A 149 1.82 2.55 5.92
CA ALA A 149 1.09 1.38 5.43
C ALA A 149 2.10 0.29 5.03
N ARG A 150 1.83 -0.92 5.49
CA ARG A 150 2.58 -2.12 5.11
C ARG A 150 2.01 -2.74 3.84
#